data_AF-A0A6M4BH27-F1
#
_entry.id   AF-A0A6M4BH27-F1
#
_cell.length_a   1.000
_cell.length_b   1.000
_cell.length_c   1.000
_cell.angle_alpha   90.00
_cell.angle_beta   90.00
_cell.angle_gamma   90.00
#
_symmetry.space_group_name_H-M   'P 1'
#
loop_
_entity.id
_entity.type
_entity.pdbx_description
1 polymer ?
#
loop_
_entity_poly.entity_id
_entity_poly.type
_entity_poly.pdbx_seq_one_letter_code
_entity_poly.pdbx_strand_id
1 'polypeptide(L)'
;FEQGPRTIRPKGVTGLNTLNMIQDLGLSEHVAPIRPDHPAAKNRMIYANNSLHILPSSLKGVFKKNGPFSKPLIYALFNDIKQPHKELQDDSIYNFAERRFGKEIADYAISPMICGICAGDAKEISVKFLMKTLFEWEQNHGGVVKGLMKTMFKSKVNENMELSDLAKKAKEENWNVYSLKGGLQTFP
;
A
#
# COMPACT_ATOMS: atom_id res chain seq x y z
N PHE A 1 -19.91 9.91 -13.98
CA PHE A 1 -18.47 9.92 -13.63
C PHE A 1 -18.34 10.19 -12.14
N GLU A 2 -17.40 9.55 -11.46
CA GLU A 2 -17.19 9.67 -10.01
C GLU A 2 -16.41 10.95 -9.67
N GLN A 3 -16.90 11.72 -8.70
CA GLN A 3 -16.30 12.99 -8.27
C GLN A 3 -15.26 12.83 -7.14
N GLY A 4 -15.22 11.66 -6.48
CA GLY A 4 -14.33 11.40 -5.34
C GLY A 4 -13.73 9.99 -5.38
N PRO A 5 -13.76 9.22 -4.25
CA PRO A 5 -13.21 7.88 -4.23
C PRO A 5 -13.92 6.98 -5.23
N ARG A 6 -13.18 6.08 -5.88
CA ARG A 6 -13.70 5.20 -6.94
C ARG A 6 -13.67 3.71 -6.56
N THR A 7 -12.82 3.36 -5.61
CA THR A 7 -12.59 1.96 -5.21
C THR A 7 -12.22 1.88 -3.74
N ILE A 8 -12.58 0.78 -3.08
CA ILE A 8 -12.27 0.49 -1.68
C ILE A 8 -11.43 -0.80 -1.62
N ARG A 9 -10.49 -0.87 -0.66
CA ARG A 9 -9.66 -2.06 -0.41
C ARG A 9 -10.31 -2.96 0.65
N PRO A 10 -10.58 -4.25 0.37
CA PRO A 10 -11.21 -5.19 1.31
C PRO A 10 -10.17 -5.86 2.23
N LYS A 11 -9.16 -5.12 2.69
CA LYS A 11 -8.03 -5.68 3.47
C LYS A 11 -7.95 -5.02 4.85
N GLY A 12 -7.52 -5.81 5.83
CA GLY A 12 -7.48 -5.37 7.23
C GLY A 12 -8.87 -5.28 7.85
N VAL A 13 -8.90 -5.01 9.15
CA VAL A 13 -10.10 -4.96 9.98
C VAL A 13 -11.08 -3.92 9.44
N THR A 14 -10.60 -2.71 9.14
CA THR A 14 -11.41 -1.63 8.58
C THR A 14 -12.04 -2.00 7.23
N GLY A 15 -11.28 -2.60 6.31
CA GLY A 15 -11.80 -2.97 4.99
C GLY A 15 -12.84 -4.09 5.05
N LEU A 16 -12.71 -5.01 6.02
CA LEU A 16 -13.70 -6.07 6.27
C LEU A 16 -14.96 -5.50 6.92
N ASN A 17 -14.81 -4.58 7.88
CA ASN A 17 -15.94 -3.85 8.46
C ASN A 17 -16.75 -3.10 7.40
N THR A 18 -16.08 -2.47 6.43
CA THR A 18 -16.80 -1.80 5.34
C THR A 18 -17.63 -2.80 4.51
N LEU A 19 -17.15 -4.03 4.29
CA LEU A 19 -17.93 -5.06 3.62
C LEU A 19 -19.11 -5.57 4.45
N ASN A 20 -18.93 -5.71 5.77
CA ASN A 20 -20.05 -6.02 6.67
C ASN A 20 -21.15 -4.96 6.55
N MET A 21 -20.76 -3.69 6.66
CA MET A 21 -21.69 -2.56 6.50
C MET A 21 -22.38 -2.55 5.12
N ILE A 22 -21.66 -2.82 4.03
CA ILE A 22 -22.25 -2.91 2.68
C ILE A 22 -23.31 -4.01 2.62
N GLN A 23 -23.08 -5.15 3.27
CA GLN A 23 -24.06 -6.22 3.34
C GLN A 23 -25.28 -5.82 4.18
N ASP A 24 -25.06 -5.19 5.34
CA ASP A 24 -26.15 -4.75 6.23
C ASP A 24 -27.05 -3.71 5.57
N LEU A 25 -26.49 -2.89 4.67
CA LEU A 25 -27.22 -1.93 3.83
C LEU A 25 -27.94 -2.58 2.63
N GLY A 26 -27.82 -3.89 2.44
CA GLY A 26 -28.44 -4.61 1.32
C GLY A 26 -27.79 -4.35 -0.05
N LEU A 27 -26.57 -3.83 -0.07
CA LEU A 27 -25.88 -3.43 -1.31
C LEU A 27 -24.97 -4.52 -1.91
N SER A 28 -25.00 -5.74 -1.37
CA SER A 28 -24.12 -6.85 -1.79
C SER A 28 -24.14 -7.13 -3.29
N GLU A 29 -25.32 -7.11 -3.93
CA GLU A 29 -25.49 -7.40 -5.36
C GLU A 29 -24.94 -6.30 -6.29
N HIS A 30 -24.70 -5.11 -5.72
CA HIS A 30 -24.10 -3.98 -6.42
C HIS A 30 -22.58 -3.99 -6.36
N VAL A 31 -21.96 -4.86 -5.57
CA VAL A 31 -20.50 -4.91 -5.47
C VAL A 31 -19.89 -5.42 -6.76
N ALA A 32 -18.93 -4.65 -7.29
CA ALA A 32 -18.13 -4.97 -8.46
C ALA A 32 -16.67 -5.16 -8.04
N PRO A 33 -16.23 -6.40 -7.76
CA PRO A 33 -14.89 -6.68 -7.29
C PRO A 33 -13.87 -6.76 -8.44
N ILE A 34 -12.62 -6.39 -8.13
CA ILE A 34 -11.46 -6.56 -9.01
C ILE A 34 -10.49 -7.50 -8.32
N ARG A 35 -10.22 -8.64 -8.97
CA ARG A 35 -9.25 -9.64 -8.51
C ARG A 35 -7.81 -9.26 -8.88
N PRO A 36 -6.79 -9.81 -8.20
CA PRO A 36 -5.38 -9.44 -8.40
C PRO A 36 -4.83 -9.83 -9.79
N ASP A 37 -5.48 -10.77 -10.46
CA ASP A 37 -5.12 -11.24 -11.80
C ASP A 37 -5.58 -10.29 -12.92
N HIS A 38 -6.55 -9.42 -12.63
CA HIS A 38 -7.11 -8.45 -13.57
C HIS A 38 -6.06 -7.40 -14.01
N PRO A 39 -6.02 -6.97 -15.29
CA PRO A 39 -5.05 -5.98 -15.78
C PRO A 39 -5.03 -4.68 -14.97
N ALA A 40 -6.19 -4.20 -14.54
CA ALA A 40 -6.31 -2.99 -13.70
C ALA A 40 -5.64 -3.13 -12.32
N ALA A 41 -5.49 -4.35 -11.80
CA ALA A 41 -4.79 -4.60 -10.54
C ALA A 41 -3.27 -4.80 -10.74
N LYS A 42 -2.85 -5.28 -11.91
CA LYS A 42 -1.45 -5.60 -12.23
C LYS A 42 -0.63 -4.42 -12.74
N ASN A 43 -1.25 -3.51 -13.50
CA ASN A 43 -0.52 -2.53 -14.29
C ASN A 43 -0.45 -1.17 -13.61
N ARG A 44 0.19 -1.09 -12.44
CA ARG A 44 0.53 0.19 -11.82
C ARG A 44 1.72 0.78 -12.56
N MET A 45 1.58 1.98 -13.08
CA MET A 45 2.59 2.64 -13.91
C MET A 45 3.03 3.95 -13.29
N ILE A 46 4.28 4.33 -13.53
CA ILE A 46 4.85 5.63 -13.21
C ILE A 46 5.39 6.26 -14.48
N TYR A 47 5.15 7.56 -14.66
CA TYR A 47 5.71 8.32 -15.77
C TYR A 47 7.01 8.98 -15.32
N ALA A 48 8.12 8.61 -15.95
CA ALA A 48 9.45 9.13 -15.64
C ALA A 48 10.34 9.03 -16.88
N ASN A 49 11.28 9.97 -17.03
CA ASN A 49 12.19 10.01 -18.19
C ASN A 49 11.43 9.92 -19.53
N ASN A 50 10.39 10.73 -19.66
CA ASN A 50 9.54 10.84 -20.84
C ASN A 50 8.86 9.52 -21.28
N SER A 51 8.72 8.54 -20.39
CA SER A 51 8.19 7.19 -20.68
C SER A 51 7.37 6.62 -19.51
N LEU A 52 6.44 5.71 -19.82
CA LEU A 52 5.68 4.96 -18.82
C LEU A 52 6.41 3.68 -18.44
N HIS A 53 6.58 3.46 -17.14
CA HIS A 53 7.22 2.27 -16.58
C HIS A 53 6.24 1.51 -15.71
N ILE A 54 6.14 0.20 -15.90
CA ILE A 54 5.29 -0.67 -15.07
C ILE A 54 6.04 -1.05 -13.80
N LEU A 55 5.42 -0.81 -12.64
CA LEU A 55 5.95 -1.24 -11.35
C LEU A 55 5.82 -2.75 -11.19
N PRO A 56 6.83 -3.43 -10.62
CA PRO A 56 6.77 -4.87 -10.37
C PRO A 56 5.56 -5.25 -9.50
N SER A 57 4.71 -6.14 -10.04
CA SER A 57 3.54 -6.69 -9.34
C SER A 57 3.80 -8.06 -8.69
N SER A 58 5.03 -8.59 -8.82
CA SER A 58 5.43 -9.89 -8.27
C SER A 58 6.84 -9.84 -7.67
N LEU A 59 7.11 -10.74 -6.72
CA LEU A 59 8.43 -10.85 -6.07
C LEU A 59 9.56 -11.05 -7.08
N LYS A 60 9.34 -11.87 -8.13
CA LYS A 60 10.33 -12.08 -9.20
C LYS A 60 10.73 -10.79 -9.90
N GLY A 61 9.79 -9.85 -10.05
CA GLY A 61 10.05 -8.55 -10.67
C GLY A 61 10.96 -7.66 -9.84
N VAL A 62 10.98 -7.81 -8.51
CA VAL A 62 11.83 -7.02 -7.58
C VAL A 62 13.32 -7.33 -7.76
N PHE A 63 13.66 -8.55 -8.19
CA PHE A 63 15.04 -8.99 -8.45
C PHE A 63 15.54 -8.60 -9.85
N LYS A 64 14.65 -8.18 -10.75
CA LYS A 64 15.01 -7.69 -12.08
C LYS A 64 15.16 -6.17 -12.05
N LYS A 65 16.03 -5.66 -12.93
CA LYS A 65 16.09 -4.22 -13.20
C LYS A 65 14.85 -3.85 -14.00
N ASN A 66 14.08 -2.88 -13.51
CA ASN A 66 12.94 -2.30 -14.21
C ASN A 66 13.11 -0.79 -14.20
N GLY A 67 12.87 -0.14 -15.35
CA GLY A 67 12.84 1.32 -15.40
C GLY A 67 11.77 1.88 -14.45
N PRO A 68 11.91 3.14 -13.98
CA PRO A 68 13.04 4.04 -14.16
C PRO A 68 14.22 3.77 -13.20
N PHE A 69 14.19 2.69 -12.42
CA PHE A 69 15.21 2.38 -11.43
C PHE A 69 16.53 1.91 -12.08
N SER A 70 17.65 2.46 -11.62
CA SER A 70 18.97 2.09 -12.13
C SER A 70 19.42 0.71 -11.67
N LYS A 71 18.91 0.25 -10.52
CA LYS A 71 19.21 -1.05 -9.91
C LYS A 71 17.92 -1.84 -9.66
N PRO A 72 18.01 -3.18 -9.53
CA PRO A 72 16.89 -3.98 -9.04
C PRO A 72 16.35 -3.47 -7.70
N LEU A 73 15.03 -3.49 -7.51
CA LEU A 73 14.38 -2.97 -6.31
C LEU A 73 14.82 -3.68 -5.03
N ILE A 74 15.32 -4.92 -5.11
CA ILE A 74 15.89 -5.63 -3.94
C ILE A 74 17.03 -4.83 -3.27
N TYR A 75 17.76 -3.98 -4.01
CA TYR A 75 18.80 -3.13 -3.45
C TYR A 75 18.28 -2.11 -2.44
N ALA A 76 17.01 -1.69 -2.53
CA ALA A 76 16.38 -0.84 -1.54
C ALA A 76 16.30 -1.52 -0.17
N LEU A 77 16.01 -2.82 -0.15
CA LEU A 77 15.95 -3.62 1.09
C LEU A 77 17.35 -3.79 1.69
N PHE A 78 18.36 -4.04 0.84
CA PHE A 78 19.75 -4.10 1.30
C PHE A 78 20.24 -2.75 1.83
N ASN A 79 19.80 -1.63 1.24
CA ASN A 79 20.10 -0.31 1.76
C ASN A 79 19.52 -0.16 3.17
N ASP A 80 18.24 -0.47 3.38
CA ASP A 80 17.60 -0.34 4.70
C ASP A 80 18.33 -1.14 5.80
N ILE A 81 18.76 -2.37 5.49
CA ILE A 81 19.50 -3.22 6.44
C ILE A 81 20.87 -2.62 6.80
N LYS A 82 21.55 -1.99 5.84
CA LYS A 82 22.89 -1.41 6.01
C LYS A 82 22.86 -0.04 6.66
N GLN A 83 21.76 0.70 6.51
CA GLN A 83 21.67 2.06 7.02
C GLN A 83 21.67 2.06 8.56
N PRO A 84 22.52 2.88 9.21
CA PRO A 84 22.60 2.93 10.66
C PRO A 84 21.26 3.39 11.27
N HIS A 85 20.99 2.97 12.50
CA HIS A 85 19.87 3.52 13.25
C HIS A 85 20.10 5.00 13.51
N LYS A 86 19.04 5.80 13.40
CA LYS A 86 19.04 7.23 13.73
C LYS A 86 17.79 7.51 14.55
N GLU A 87 17.97 7.98 15.77
CA GLU A 87 16.84 8.38 16.61
C GLU A 87 16.25 9.70 16.09
N LEU A 88 14.94 9.71 15.90
CA LEU A 88 14.16 10.78 15.31
C LEU A 88 12.79 10.78 15.99
N GLN A 89 12.27 11.96 16.29
CA GLN A 89 10.91 12.12 16.82
C GLN A 89 9.87 12.09 15.71
N ASP A 90 10.25 12.62 14.54
CA ASP A 90 9.52 12.58 13.27
C ASP A 90 10.48 12.88 12.10
N ASP A 91 10.03 12.64 10.87
CA ASP A 91 10.73 12.97 9.61
C ASP A 91 9.70 13.14 8.48
N SER A 92 10.08 13.74 7.36
CA SER A 92 9.23 13.69 6.17
C SER A 92 9.27 12.30 5.53
N ILE A 93 8.19 11.93 4.84
CA ILE A 93 8.11 10.66 4.12
C ILE A 93 9.25 10.54 3.09
N TYR A 94 9.57 11.63 2.39
CA TYR A 94 10.65 11.68 1.41
C TYR A 94 12.01 11.43 2.07
N ASN A 95 12.35 12.18 3.13
CA ASN A 95 13.66 12.05 3.80
C ASN A 95 13.85 10.65 4.40
N PHE A 96 12.78 10.12 5.01
CA PHE A 96 12.77 8.76 5.52
C PHE A 96 13.06 7.75 4.40
N ALA A 97 12.36 7.87 3.27
CA ALA A 97 12.51 6.96 2.14
C ALA A 97 13.88 7.08 1.47
N GLU A 98 14.38 8.29 1.25
CA GLU A 98 15.69 8.54 0.64
C GLU A 98 16.80 7.94 1.50
N ARG A 99 16.77 8.19 2.81
CA ARG A 99 17.75 7.67 3.75
C ARG A 99 17.72 6.15 3.84
N ARG A 100 16.53 5.54 3.98
CA ARG A 100 16.40 4.09 4.21
C ARG A 100 16.47 3.28 2.94
N PHE A 101 15.85 3.73 1.85
CA PHE A 101 15.69 2.93 0.63
C PHE A 101 16.46 3.48 -0.57
N GLY A 102 16.93 4.72 -0.50
CA GLY A 102 17.70 5.40 -1.53
C GLY A 102 16.86 6.39 -2.35
N LYS A 103 17.56 7.34 -2.97
CA LYS A 103 16.97 8.46 -3.71
C LYS A 103 15.97 8.05 -4.79
N GLU A 104 16.29 7.05 -5.62
CA GLU A 104 15.39 6.60 -6.69
C GLU A 104 14.05 6.07 -6.15
N ILE A 105 14.04 5.45 -4.97
CA ILE A 105 12.80 4.98 -4.33
C ILE A 105 11.99 6.17 -3.84
N ALA A 106 12.64 7.16 -3.23
CA ALA A 106 11.98 8.39 -2.79
C ALA A 106 11.35 9.14 -3.98
N ASP A 107 12.11 9.31 -5.07
CA ASP A 107 11.68 10.04 -6.26
C ASP A 107 10.61 9.31 -7.08
N TYR A 108 10.84 8.05 -7.42
CA TYR A 108 10.03 7.35 -8.43
C TYR A 108 8.92 6.47 -7.85
N ALA A 109 9.02 6.06 -6.58
CA ALA A 109 8.01 5.23 -5.95
C ALA A 109 7.22 5.97 -4.89
N ILE A 110 7.90 6.59 -3.91
CA ILE A 110 7.24 7.17 -2.74
C ILE A 110 6.57 8.49 -3.08
N SER A 111 7.24 9.42 -3.75
CA SER A 111 6.64 10.72 -4.09
C SER A 111 5.35 10.57 -4.95
N PRO A 112 5.33 9.75 -6.03
CA PRO A 112 4.10 9.52 -6.78
C PRO A 112 3.03 8.77 -5.97
N MET A 113 3.43 7.88 -5.06
CA MET A 113 2.49 7.18 -4.18
C MET A 113 1.78 8.15 -3.23
N ILE A 114 2.50 9.08 -2.60
CA ILE A 114 1.90 10.08 -1.70
C ILE A 114 0.97 11.02 -2.47
N CYS A 115 1.39 11.49 -3.65
CA CYS A 115 0.53 12.25 -4.55
C CYS A 115 -0.74 11.45 -4.92
N GLY A 116 -0.63 10.14 -5.19
CA GLY A 116 -1.78 9.29 -5.49
C GLY A 116 -2.71 9.01 -4.31
N ILE A 117 -2.22 9.08 -3.06
CA ILE A 117 -3.02 8.81 -1.85
C ILE A 117 -3.77 10.06 -1.39
N CYS A 118 -3.08 11.21 -1.32
CA CYS A 118 -3.62 12.42 -0.72
C CYS A 118 -3.36 13.71 -1.51
N ALA A 119 -2.81 13.61 -2.73
CA ALA A 119 -2.41 14.76 -3.55
C ALA A 119 -1.43 15.74 -2.85
N GLY A 120 -0.70 15.25 -1.83
CA GLY A 120 0.27 16.05 -1.08
C GLY A 120 1.73 15.79 -1.47
N ASP A 121 2.63 16.62 -0.93
CA ASP A 121 4.08 16.48 -1.12
C ASP A 121 4.70 15.57 -0.05
N ALA A 122 5.39 14.52 -0.50
CA ALA A 122 6.12 13.60 0.38
C ALA A 122 7.24 14.29 1.19
N LYS A 123 7.72 15.46 0.76
CA LYS A 123 8.73 16.26 1.48
C LYS A 123 8.16 17.03 2.66
N GLU A 124 6.86 17.29 2.67
CA GLU A 124 6.20 18.06 3.72
C GLU A 124 5.41 17.17 4.69
N ILE A 125 4.93 16.02 4.21
CA ILE A 125 4.11 15.14 5.04
C ILE A 125 4.99 14.29 5.97
N SER A 126 4.61 14.29 7.25
CA SER A 126 5.18 13.45 8.31
C SER A 126 5.06 11.95 8.01
N VAL A 127 6.17 11.23 8.13
CA VAL A 127 6.19 9.75 8.03
C VAL A 127 5.45 9.11 9.19
N LYS A 128 5.52 9.72 10.39
CA LYS A 128 4.81 9.23 11.58
C LYS A 128 3.29 9.37 11.42
N PHE A 129 2.83 10.35 10.65
CA PHE A 129 1.41 10.57 10.38
C PHE A 129 0.82 9.54 9.40
N LEU A 130 1.36 9.42 8.18
CA LEU A 130 0.78 8.51 7.16
C LEU A 130 1.35 7.10 7.17
N MET A 131 2.58 6.91 7.63
CA MET A 131 3.32 5.65 7.54
C MET A 131 3.84 5.19 8.91
N LYS A 132 3.04 5.44 9.96
CA LYS A 132 3.36 5.18 11.38
C LYS A 132 4.05 3.83 11.62
N THR A 133 3.50 2.74 11.08
CA THR A 133 4.06 1.39 11.27
C THR A 133 5.49 1.25 10.73
N LEU A 134 5.79 1.86 9.58
CA LEU A 134 7.15 1.82 9.01
C LEU A 134 8.13 2.63 9.86
N PHE A 135 7.70 3.80 10.34
CA PHE A 135 8.48 4.63 11.25
C PHE A 135 8.74 3.89 12.57
N GLU A 136 7.72 3.28 13.18
CA GLU A 136 7.88 2.49 14.40
C GLU A 136 8.81 1.30 14.23
N TRP A 137 8.78 0.61 13.08
CA TRP A 137 9.73 -0.45 12.78
C TRP A 137 11.17 0.06 12.71
N GLU A 138 11.38 1.20 12.05
CA GLU A 138 12.69 1.85 12.02
C GLU A 138 13.19 2.20 13.43
N GLN A 139 12.33 2.85 14.22
CA GLN A 139 12.70 3.37 15.54
C GLN A 139 12.91 2.26 16.56
N ASN A 140 12.06 1.23 16.57
CA ASN A 140 12.14 0.15 17.55
C ASN A 140 13.14 -0.96 17.16
N HIS A 141 13.49 -1.10 15.88
CA HIS A 141 14.28 -2.23 15.38
C HIS A 141 15.51 -1.83 14.56
N GLY A 142 15.76 -0.52 14.40
CA GLY A 142 16.91 0.01 13.68
C GLY A 142 16.81 -0.08 12.16
N GLY A 143 15.64 -0.47 11.63
CA GLY A 143 15.39 -0.60 10.18
C GLY A 143 14.03 -1.22 9.89
N VAL A 144 13.46 -0.87 8.73
CA VAL A 144 12.11 -1.28 8.34
C VAL A 144 12.04 -2.78 8.06
N VAL A 145 13.03 -3.34 7.36
CA VAL A 145 13.11 -4.76 7.03
C VAL A 145 13.23 -5.61 8.29
N LYS A 146 14.03 -5.16 9.27
CA LYS A 146 14.19 -5.84 10.57
C LYS A 146 12.87 -5.86 11.35
N GLY A 147 12.14 -4.74 11.35
CA GLY A 147 10.84 -4.67 12.01
C GLY A 147 9.75 -5.51 11.35
N LEU A 148 9.75 -5.57 10.03
CA LEU A 148 8.86 -6.46 9.28
C LEU A 148 9.12 -7.93 9.64
N MET A 149 10.37 -8.37 9.65
CA MET A 149 10.73 -9.74 10.02
C MET A 149 10.24 -10.08 11.43
N LYS A 150 10.55 -9.24 12.43
CA LYS A 150 10.10 -9.46 13.82
C LYS A 150 8.57 -9.49 13.96
N THR A 151 7.86 -8.68 13.19
CA THR A 151 6.39 -8.64 13.24
C THR A 151 5.77 -9.85 12.55
N MET A 152 6.38 -10.39 11.50
CA MET A 152 5.91 -11.60 10.82
C MET A 152 5.94 -12.83 11.76
N PHE A 153 6.91 -12.89 12.67
CA PHE A 153 7.02 -13.95 13.67
C PHE A 153 6.13 -13.77 14.91
N LYS A 154 5.48 -12.61 15.07
CA LYS A 154 4.48 -12.42 16.12
C LYS A 154 3.14 -12.95 15.62
N SER A 155 2.53 -13.85 16.40
CA SER A 155 1.17 -14.33 16.15
C SER A 155 0.24 -13.14 15.98
N LYS A 156 -0.48 -13.08 14.85
CA LYS A 156 -1.55 -12.09 14.68
C LYS A 156 -2.54 -12.28 15.81
N VAL A 157 -2.84 -11.20 16.52
CA VAL A 157 -3.99 -11.17 17.43
C VAL A 157 -5.21 -11.45 16.53
N ASN A 158 -5.87 -12.57 16.77
CA ASN A 158 -7.17 -12.85 16.17
C ASN A 158 -8.16 -11.87 16.80
N GLU A 159 -8.37 -10.75 16.14
CA GLU A 159 -9.57 -9.96 16.40
C GLU A 159 -10.76 -10.82 15.96
N ASN A 160 -11.53 -11.31 16.94
CA ASN A 160 -12.76 -12.06 16.74
C ASN A 160 -13.82 -11.13 16.14
N MET A 161 -13.66 -10.81 14.87
CA MET A 161 -14.65 -10.08 14.08
C MET A 161 -15.57 -11.09 13.41
N GLU A 162 -16.87 -10.96 13.65
CA GLU A 162 -17.88 -11.68 12.89
C GLU A 162 -17.89 -11.16 11.45
N LEU A 163 -17.71 -12.06 10.49
CA LEU A 163 -17.64 -11.71 9.07
C LEU A 163 -18.98 -12.00 8.43
N SER A 164 -19.53 -11.01 7.75
CA SER A 164 -20.61 -11.17 6.78
C SER A 164 -20.20 -12.14 5.66
N ASP A 165 -21.19 -12.69 4.96
CA ASP A 165 -20.94 -13.60 3.85
C ASP A 165 -20.23 -12.89 2.68
N LEU A 166 -20.52 -11.60 2.47
CA LEU A 166 -19.79 -10.75 1.54
C LEU A 166 -18.31 -10.60 1.95
N ALA A 167 -18.01 -10.37 3.23
CA ALA A 167 -16.64 -10.26 3.72
C ALA A 167 -15.88 -11.60 3.62
N LYS A 168 -16.54 -12.73 3.87
CA LYS A 168 -15.97 -14.07 3.65
C LYS A 168 -15.66 -14.30 2.17
N LYS A 169 -16.62 -14.02 1.28
CA LYS A 169 -16.45 -14.14 -0.17
C LYS A 169 -15.29 -13.29 -0.69
N ALA A 170 -15.15 -12.05 -0.21
CA ALA A 170 -14.04 -11.17 -0.60
C ALA A 170 -12.66 -11.72 -0.19
N LYS A 171 -12.57 -12.43 0.95
CA LYS A 171 -11.35 -13.12 1.37
C LYS A 171 -11.07 -14.35 0.51
N GLU A 172 -12.06 -15.21 0.31
CA GLU A 172 -11.95 -16.44 -0.47
C GLU A 172 -11.54 -16.18 -1.91
N GLU A 173 -12.16 -15.19 -2.55
CA GLU A 173 -11.85 -14.77 -3.92
C GLU A 173 -10.64 -13.82 -4.00
N ASN A 174 -10.01 -13.50 -2.87
CA ASN A 174 -8.85 -12.63 -2.74
C ASN A 174 -8.99 -11.29 -3.47
N TRP A 175 -10.10 -10.57 -3.26
CA TRP A 175 -10.33 -9.28 -3.91
C TRP A 175 -9.20 -8.29 -3.62
N ASN A 176 -8.75 -7.58 -4.67
CA ASN A 176 -7.72 -6.54 -4.57
C ASN A 176 -8.34 -5.20 -4.19
N VAL A 177 -9.39 -4.81 -4.91
CA VAL A 177 -10.27 -3.66 -4.63
C VAL A 177 -11.69 -4.00 -5.08
N TYR A 178 -12.68 -3.23 -4.66
CA TYR A 178 -14.03 -3.29 -5.21
C TYR A 178 -14.60 -1.87 -5.39
N SER A 179 -15.62 -1.75 -6.23
CA SER A 179 -16.46 -0.56 -6.37
C SER A 179 -17.94 -0.99 -6.32
N LEU A 180 -18.87 -0.06 -6.50
CA LEU A 180 -20.30 -0.32 -6.61
C LEU A 180 -20.78 -0.07 -8.04
N LYS A 181 -21.71 -0.88 -8.53
CA LYS A 181 -22.43 -0.64 -9.79
C LYS A 181 -23.21 0.67 -9.64
N GLY A 182 -22.90 1.66 -10.48
CA GLY A 182 -23.44 3.03 -10.35
C GLY A 182 -22.49 4.01 -9.65
N GLY A 183 -21.37 3.52 -9.11
CA GLY A 183 -20.31 4.28 -8.45
C GLY A 183 -20.43 4.32 -6.93
N LEU A 184 -19.36 4.67 -6.22
CA LEU A 184 -19.36 4.79 -4.75
C LEU A 184 -20.25 5.93 -4.26
N GLN A 185 -20.63 6.87 -5.11
CA GLN A 185 -21.69 7.85 -4.84
C GLN A 185 -23.08 7.23 -4.58
N THR A 186 -23.30 5.94 -4.87
CA THR A 186 -24.53 5.23 -4.49
C THR A 186 -24.53 4.80 -3.03
N PHE A 187 -23.41 4.98 -2.33
CA PHE A 187 -23.35 4.79 -0.89
C PHE A 187 -24.14 5.92 -0.20
N PRO A 188 -25.09 5.61 0.69
CA PRO A 188 -25.93 6.61 1.34
C PRO A 188 -25.12 7.51 2.30
#